data_AF-A0AAC9HSN9-F1
#
_entry.id   AF-A0AAC9HSN9-F1
#
_cell.length_a   1.000
_cell.length_b   1.000
_cell.length_c   1.000
_cell.angle_alpha   90.00
_cell.angle_beta   90.00
_cell.angle_gamma   90.00
#
_symmetry.space_group_name_H-M   'P 1'
#
loop_
_entity.id
_entity.type
_entity.pdbx_description
1 polymer ?
#
loop_
_entity_poly.entity_id
_entity_poly.type
_entity_poly.pdbx_seq_one_letter_code
_entity_poly.pdbx_strand_id
1 'polypeptide(L)'
;MSILRQVAARTLAAAQRTEQARQALSVAAVRLDEALDIATRALEGARATSAAQGLALLVRARQTITEEQHRLAQAEGVVLGFHAALALTDGVGGATYTHETQAAAGPRASSEPGAHTRRSQREVTAALGVGAWDGLTAAEHVIDAGRAIGRHPARRKKYAIREVRSVEELDALFDALSSGGERLHDATYAGSSVLLPDGTRIGYRTKSKTTVEPTIDIKLPDQRRLKIHVNTEGWIDDAG
;
A
#
# COMPACT_ATOMS: atom_id res chain seq x y z
N MET A 1 -6.36 20.69 -36.70
CA MET A 1 -6.44 21.54 -35.47
C MET A 1 -5.05 22.07 -35.17
N SER A 2 -4.88 23.34 -34.80
CA SER A 2 -3.55 23.86 -34.44
C SER A 2 -3.08 23.31 -33.10
N ILE A 3 -1.76 23.16 -32.93
CA ILE A 3 -1.12 22.72 -31.68
C ILE A 3 -1.58 23.60 -30.51
N LEU A 4 -1.70 24.91 -30.72
CA LEU A 4 -2.18 25.85 -29.70
C LEU A 4 -3.61 25.54 -29.22
N ARG A 5 -4.54 25.16 -30.11
CA ARG A 5 -5.89 24.76 -29.70
C ARG A 5 -5.89 23.45 -28.89
N GLN A 6 -4.98 22.53 -29.20
CA GLN A 6 -4.87 21.27 -28.47
C GLN A 6 -4.27 21.47 -27.07
N VAL A 7 -3.26 22.34 -26.95
CA VAL A 7 -2.68 22.74 -25.66
C VAL A 7 -3.71 23.48 -24.80
N ALA A 8 -4.46 24.43 -25.38
CA ALA A 8 -5.52 25.15 -24.67
C ALA A 8 -6.63 24.21 -24.16
N ALA A 9 -7.07 23.25 -25.00
CA ALA A 9 -8.08 22.27 -24.60
C ALA A 9 -7.60 21.35 -23.47
N ARG A 10 -6.33 20.91 -23.52
CA ARG A 10 -5.72 20.11 -22.45
C ARG A 10 -5.62 20.89 -21.15
N THR A 11 -5.18 22.14 -21.22
CA THR A 11 -5.07 23.05 -20.06
C THR A 11 -6.41 23.31 -19.41
N LEU A 12 -7.47 23.52 -20.20
CA LEU A 12 -8.82 23.71 -19.69
C LEU A 12 -9.36 22.43 -19.01
N ALA A 13 -9.20 21.27 -19.64
CA ALA A 13 -9.59 19.99 -19.05
C ALA A 13 -8.78 19.65 -17.78
N ALA A 14 -7.57 20.17 -17.68
CA ALA A 14 -6.71 20.10 -16.52
C ALA A 14 -7.26 20.92 -15.34
N ALA A 15 -7.58 22.19 -15.61
CA ALA A 15 -8.15 23.10 -14.62
C ALA A 15 -9.49 22.58 -14.07
N GLN A 16 -10.37 22.07 -14.95
CA GLN A 16 -11.66 21.51 -14.55
C GLN A 16 -11.51 20.31 -13.61
N ARG A 17 -10.56 19.41 -13.88
CA ARG A 17 -10.31 18.24 -13.01
C ARG A 17 -9.71 18.63 -11.66
N THR A 18 -8.84 19.63 -11.64
CA THR A 18 -8.29 20.18 -10.38
C THR A 18 -9.40 20.77 -9.51
N GLU A 19 -10.33 21.51 -10.13
CA GLU A 19 -11.48 22.07 -9.42
C GLU A 19 -12.42 20.97 -8.88
N GLN A 20 -12.65 19.89 -9.65
CA GLN A 20 -13.41 18.73 -9.18
C GLN A 20 -12.73 18.04 -7.98
N ALA A 21 -11.41 17.88 -8.01
CA ALA A 21 -10.67 17.30 -6.89
C ALA A 21 -10.77 18.17 -5.63
N ARG A 22 -10.64 19.49 -5.78
CA ARG A 22 -10.83 20.46 -4.68
C ARG A 22 -12.23 20.37 -4.07
N GLN A 23 -13.26 20.24 -4.90
CA GLN A 23 -14.64 20.05 -4.45
C GLN A 23 -14.81 18.72 -3.69
N ALA A 24 -14.23 17.63 -4.19
CA ALA A 24 -14.27 16.33 -3.51
C ALA A 24 -13.61 16.39 -2.12
N LEU A 25 -12.44 17.03 -2.01
CA LEU A 25 -11.77 17.24 -0.73
C LEU A 25 -12.61 18.10 0.23
N SER A 26 -13.24 19.16 -0.27
CA SER A 26 -14.13 19.98 0.54
C SER A 26 -15.33 19.20 1.08
N VAL A 27 -15.92 18.31 0.27
CA VAL A 27 -17.01 17.43 0.70
C VAL A 27 -16.53 16.44 1.76
N ALA A 28 -15.35 15.84 1.57
CA ALA A 28 -14.77 14.91 2.54
C ALA A 28 -14.50 15.60 3.89
N ALA A 29 -13.99 16.83 3.89
CA ALA A 29 -13.78 17.60 5.11
C ALA A 29 -15.09 17.83 5.88
N VAL A 30 -16.16 18.23 5.19
CA VAL A 30 -17.49 18.39 5.81
C VAL A 30 -18.01 17.07 6.41
N ARG A 31 -17.80 15.94 5.72
CA ARG A 31 -18.21 14.62 6.24
C ARG A 31 -17.43 14.20 7.48
N LEU A 32 -16.15 14.56 7.55
CA LEU A 32 -15.32 14.32 8.74
C LEU A 32 -15.81 15.16 9.92
N ASP A 33 -16.11 16.44 9.71
CA ASP A 33 -16.69 17.31 10.75
C ASP A 33 -18.04 16.77 11.24
N GLU A 34 -18.92 16.33 10.32
CA GLU A 34 -20.19 15.67 10.67
C GLU A 34 -19.97 14.39 11.49
N ALA A 35 -19.02 13.54 11.09
CA ALA A 35 -18.72 12.30 11.81
C ALA A 35 -18.17 12.58 13.21
N LEU A 36 -17.31 13.59 13.35
CA LEU A 36 -16.71 13.99 14.61
C LEU A 36 -17.73 14.64 15.55
N ASP A 37 -18.65 15.43 15.02
CA ASP A 37 -19.79 15.99 15.76
C ASP A 37 -20.77 14.89 16.21
N ILE A 38 -21.13 13.94 15.34
CA ILE A 38 -21.95 12.77 15.73
C ILE A 38 -21.25 11.97 16.84
N ALA A 39 -19.95 11.71 16.70
CA ALA A 39 -19.19 11.01 17.72
C ALA A 39 -19.14 11.80 19.04
N THR A 40 -18.92 13.11 18.98
CA THR A 40 -18.87 13.99 20.15
C THR A 40 -20.21 14.03 20.86
N ARG A 41 -21.33 14.21 20.14
CA ARG A 41 -22.69 14.18 20.72
C ARG A 41 -23.08 12.80 21.24
N ALA A 42 -22.63 11.74 20.58
CA ALA A 42 -22.82 10.37 21.06
C ALA A 42 -21.98 10.05 22.30
N LEU A 43 -21.01 10.90 22.66
CA LEU A 43 -20.19 10.79 23.86
C LEU A 43 -20.60 11.81 24.94
N GLU A 44 -21.12 12.98 24.57
CA GLU A 44 -21.66 13.97 25.50
C GLU A 44 -22.94 13.46 26.15
N GLY A 45 -22.84 13.11 27.44
CA GLY A 45 -23.97 12.66 28.25
C GLY A 45 -24.38 11.19 28.01
N ALA A 46 -23.75 10.51 27.06
CA ALA A 46 -23.99 9.09 26.84
C ALA A 46 -23.41 8.25 28.00
N ARG A 47 -24.31 7.80 28.86
CA ARG A 47 -24.06 6.61 29.67
C ARG A 47 -24.37 5.42 28.77
N ALA A 48 -23.33 4.75 28.26
CA ALA A 48 -23.56 3.47 27.60
C ALA A 48 -24.33 2.58 28.57
N THR A 49 -25.50 2.08 28.16
CA THR A 49 -26.33 1.19 29.00
C THR A 49 -25.58 -0.08 29.39
N SER A 50 -24.50 -0.40 28.67
CA SER A 50 -23.47 -1.37 29.04
C SER A 50 -22.11 -1.02 28.40
N ALA A 51 -21.03 -1.56 28.96
CA ALA A 51 -19.68 -1.44 28.38
C ALA A 51 -19.59 -2.01 26.95
N ALA A 52 -20.35 -3.08 26.66
CA ALA A 52 -20.39 -3.71 25.33
C ALA A 52 -20.93 -2.75 24.25
N GLN A 53 -21.96 -1.97 24.58
CA GLN A 53 -22.54 -1.00 23.65
C GLN A 53 -21.60 0.20 23.43
N GLY A 54 -20.90 0.65 24.47
CA GLY A 54 -19.87 1.68 24.34
C GLY A 54 -18.73 1.23 23.43
N LEU A 55 -18.24 -0.01 23.60
CA LEU A 55 -17.20 -0.59 22.75
C LEU A 55 -17.66 -0.70 21.29
N ALA A 56 -18.90 -1.13 21.04
CA ALA A 56 -19.45 -1.23 19.69
C ALA A 56 -19.50 0.14 18.97
N LEU A 57 -19.85 1.21 19.68
CA LEU A 57 -19.84 2.57 19.14
C LEU A 57 -18.42 3.03 18.79
N LEU A 58 -17.44 2.75 19.65
CA LEU A 58 -16.03 3.08 19.40
C LEU A 58 -15.46 2.32 18.20
N VAL A 59 -15.78 1.03 18.07
CA VAL A 59 -15.38 0.22 16.90
C VAL A 59 -15.95 0.80 15.61
N ARG A 60 -17.24 1.16 15.61
CA ARG A 60 -17.89 1.75 14.43
C ARG A 60 -17.30 3.10 14.06
N ALA A 61 -17.04 3.97 15.05
CA ALA A 61 -16.39 5.26 14.83
C ALA A 61 -14.99 5.08 14.22
N ARG A 62 -14.20 4.16 14.76
CA ARG A 62 -12.86 3.83 14.19
C ARG A 62 -12.97 3.39 12.74
N GLN A 63 -13.93 2.53 12.41
CA GLN A 63 -14.13 2.03 11.06
C GLN A 63 -14.50 3.15 10.08
N THR A 64 -15.40 4.05 10.46
CA THR A 64 -15.74 5.24 9.65
C THR A 64 -14.52 6.14 9.42
N ILE A 65 -13.69 6.37 10.44
CA ILE A 65 -12.45 7.15 10.28
C ILE A 65 -11.50 6.49 9.28
N THR A 66 -11.29 5.17 9.37
CA THR A 66 -10.46 4.42 8.42
C THR A 66 -10.99 4.54 6.98
N GLU A 67 -12.30 4.43 6.78
CA GLU A 67 -12.93 4.57 5.46
C GLU A 67 -12.76 5.96 4.85
N GLU A 68 -12.86 7.02 5.68
CA GLU A 68 -12.64 8.40 5.22
C GLU A 68 -11.16 8.67 4.91
N GLN A 69 -10.22 8.17 5.74
CA GLN A 69 -8.79 8.25 5.44
C GLN A 69 -8.45 7.59 4.11
N HIS A 70 -9.10 6.45 3.79
CA HIS A 70 -8.93 5.79 2.51
C HIS A 70 -9.42 6.66 1.34
N ARG A 71 -10.58 7.31 1.49
CA ARG A 71 -11.12 8.23 0.47
C ARG A 71 -10.23 9.44 0.25
N LEU A 72 -9.64 10.00 1.31
CA LEU A 72 -8.68 11.11 1.20
C LEU A 72 -7.42 10.70 0.43
N ALA A 73 -6.83 9.54 0.75
CA ALA A 73 -5.67 9.02 0.04
C ALA A 73 -5.94 8.80 -1.46
N GLN A 74 -7.14 8.31 -1.81
CA GLN A 74 -7.55 8.19 -3.20
C GLN A 74 -7.64 9.55 -3.91
N ALA A 75 -8.21 10.55 -3.26
CA ALA A 75 -8.31 11.89 -3.81
C ALA A 75 -6.93 12.53 -4.02
N GLU A 76 -6.00 12.36 -3.08
CA GLU A 76 -4.61 12.82 -3.20
C GLU A 76 -3.89 12.15 -4.38
N GLY A 77 -4.05 10.83 -4.55
CA GLY A 77 -3.48 10.11 -5.69
C GLY A 77 -3.94 10.66 -7.04
N VAL A 78 -5.21 11.04 -7.17
CA VAL A 78 -5.75 11.70 -8.37
C VAL A 78 -5.07 13.05 -8.62
N VAL A 79 -4.84 13.85 -7.57
CA VAL A 79 -4.17 15.15 -7.66
C VAL A 79 -2.69 15.01 -8.04
N LEU A 80 -1.96 14.07 -7.43
CA LEU A 80 -0.55 13.84 -7.72
C LEU A 80 -0.32 13.28 -9.13
N GLY A 81 -1.12 12.30 -9.56
CA GLY A 81 -1.06 11.77 -10.92
C GLY A 81 -1.33 12.85 -11.97
N PHE A 82 -2.19 13.81 -11.63
CA PHE A 82 -2.44 14.97 -12.47
C PHE A 82 -1.25 15.95 -12.54
N HIS A 83 -0.63 16.28 -11.41
CA HIS A 83 0.59 17.09 -11.39
C HIS A 83 1.72 16.48 -12.23
N ALA A 84 1.91 15.16 -12.14
CA ALA A 84 2.88 14.45 -12.95
C ALA A 84 2.57 14.55 -14.47
N ALA A 85 1.29 14.43 -14.84
CA ALA A 85 0.87 14.58 -16.24
C ALA A 85 1.13 16.00 -16.80
N LEU A 86 0.96 17.04 -15.98
CA LEU A 86 1.30 18.42 -16.35
C LEU A 86 2.81 18.62 -16.56
N ALA A 87 3.63 18.10 -15.64
CA ALA A 87 5.08 18.22 -15.74
C ALA A 87 5.64 17.57 -17.02
N LEU A 88 5.02 16.48 -17.49
CA LEU A 88 5.40 15.82 -18.75
C LEU A 88 4.99 16.62 -19.99
N THR A 89 3.92 17.41 -19.93
CA THR A 89 3.49 18.23 -21.06
C THR A 89 4.31 19.51 -21.25
N ASP A 90 4.90 20.04 -20.18
CA ASP A 90 5.77 21.23 -20.25
C ASP A 90 7.21 20.91 -20.70
N GLY A 91 7.60 19.63 -20.68
CA GLY A 91 8.93 19.17 -21.08
C GLY A 91 9.19 19.02 -22.59
N VAL A 92 8.21 19.30 -23.46
CA VAL A 92 8.40 19.24 -24.92
C VAL A 92 9.04 20.53 -25.44
N GLY A 93 10.24 20.80 -24.94
CA GLY A 93 11.11 21.91 -25.31
C GLY A 93 12.56 21.45 -25.41
N GLY A 94 12.84 20.62 -26.43
CA GLY A 94 14.16 20.45 -27.05
C GLY A 94 15.39 20.30 -26.15
N ALA A 95 15.64 19.10 -25.62
CA ALA A 95 17.00 18.70 -25.24
C ALA A 95 17.22 17.25 -25.66
N THR A 96 17.85 17.06 -26.82
CA THR A 96 18.42 15.79 -27.26
C THR A 96 19.51 15.36 -26.29
N TYR A 97 19.17 14.52 -25.32
CA TYR A 97 20.17 13.81 -24.50
C TYR A 97 20.68 12.62 -25.29
N THR A 98 21.83 12.79 -25.94
CA THR A 98 22.64 11.67 -26.43
C THR A 98 23.35 11.03 -25.23
N HIS A 99 22.93 9.83 -24.85
CA HIS A 99 23.66 8.99 -23.90
C HIS A 99 24.88 8.38 -24.62
N GLU A 100 26.05 8.96 -24.38
CA GLU A 100 27.34 8.36 -24.74
C GLU A 100 27.77 7.43 -23.60
N THR A 101 27.77 6.13 -23.88
CA THR A 101 28.12 5.06 -22.94
C THR A 101 29.64 4.93 -22.88
N GLN A 102 30.27 5.51 -21.86
CA GLN A 102 31.69 5.30 -21.58
C GLN A 102 31.87 4.21 -20.52
N ALA A 103 32.33 3.04 -20.97
CA ALA A 103 32.73 1.93 -20.13
C ALA A 103 34.11 2.22 -19.51
N ALA A 104 34.19 2.26 -18.18
CA ALA A 104 35.44 2.23 -17.45
C ALA A 104 35.38 1.12 -16.39
N ALA A 105 36.27 0.15 -16.54
CA ALA A 105 36.54 -0.90 -15.57
C ALA A 105 37.33 -0.31 -14.38
N GLY A 106 36.86 -0.55 -13.16
CA GLY A 106 37.49 -0.15 -11.90
C GLY A 106 37.11 -1.11 -10.76
N PRO A 107 37.88 -1.18 -9.66
CA PRO A 107 38.11 -2.40 -8.90
C PRO A 107 36.98 -2.73 -7.91
N ARG A 108 36.78 -4.03 -7.70
CA ARG A 108 35.91 -4.62 -6.67
C ARG A 108 36.40 -4.25 -5.27
N ALA A 109 35.74 -3.28 -4.63
CA ALA A 109 35.80 -3.09 -3.19
C ALA A 109 34.59 -3.76 -2.53
N SER A 110 34.84 -4.82 -1.77
CA SER A 110 33.87 -5.46 -0.88
C SER A 110 33.47 -4.45 0.20
N SER A 111 32.30 -3.85 0.05
CA SER A 111 31.71 -2.94 1.02
C SER A 111 30.50 -3.66 1.61
N GLU A 112 30.58 -4.07 2.88
CA GLU A 112 29.36 -4.40 3.61
C GLU A 112 28.46 -3.15 3.64
N PRO A 113 27.15 -3.26 3.34
CA PRO A 113 26.25 -2.12 3.35
C PRO A 113 26.14 -1.56 4.78
N GLY A 114 26.83 -0.44 5.02
CA GLY A 114 26.80 0.24 6.32
C GLY A 114 25.39 0.66 6.70
N ALA A 115 25.12 0.66 8.02
CA ALA A 115 23.84 0.99 8.64
C ALA A 115 23.19 2.31 8.17
N HIS A 116 23.97 3.22 7.59
CA HIS A 116 23.50 4.51 7.04
C HIS A 116 22.59 4.34 5.81
N THR A 117 22.83 3.36 4.95
CA THR A 117 22.00 3.11 3.75
C THR A 117 20.60 2.61 4.12
N ARG A 118 20.50 1.85 5.23
CA ARG A 118 19.21 1.34 5.71
C ARG A 118 18.33 2.46 6.26
N ARG A 119 18.92 3.45 6.92
CA ARG A 119 18.20 4.62 7.45
C ARG A 119 17.61 5.48 6.34
N SER A 120 18.39 5.77 5.29
CA SER A 120 17.93 6.59 4.17
C SER A 120 16.82 5.91 3.37
N GLN A 121 16.89 4.59 3.16
CA GLN A 121 15.81 3.84 2.52
C GLN A 121 14.52 3.87 3.34
N ARG A 122 14.62 3.78 4.67
CA ARG A 122 13.47 3.80 5.59
C ARG A 122 12.78 5.16 5.63
N GLU A 123 13.54 6.25 5.58
CA GLU A 123 12.99 7.61 5.48
C GLU A 123 12.28 7.83 4.14
N VAL A 124 12.86 7.34 3.03
CA VAL A 124 12.21 7.42 1.71
C VAL A 124 10.93 6.59 1.67
N THR A 125 10.91 5.37 2.21
CA THR A 125 9.70 4.53 2.24
C THR A 125 8.61 5.08 3.14
N ALA A 126 8.98 5.65 4.30
CA ALA A 126 8.03 6.37 5.15
C ALA A 126 7.46 7.61 4.44
N ALA A 127 8.30 8.37 3.73
CA ALA A 127 7.87 9.52 2.94
C ALA A 127 6.96 9.15 1.75
N LEU A 128 7.14 7.95 1.18
CA LEU A 128 6.29 7.42 0.12
C LEU A 128 5.00 6.77 0.65
N GLY A 129 4.77 6.77 1.97
CA GLY A 129 3.58 6.16 2.59
C GLY A 129 3.50 4.64 2.39
N VAL A 130 4.63 3.99 2.08
CA VAL A 130 4.66 2.55 1.83
C VAL A 130 4.44 1.80 3.13
N GLY A 131 3.51 0.87 3.08
CA GLY A 131 3.15 0.00 4.19
C GLY A 131 4.30 -0.83 4.75
N ALA A 132 4.23 -1.13 6.05
CA ALA A 132 5.24 -1.94 6.73
C ALA A 132 4.59 -2.88 7.76
N TRP A 133 5.18 -4.05 7.93
CA TRP A 133 4.83 -5.02 8.96
C TRP A 133 6.07 -5.30 9.81
N ASP A 134 5.94 -5.17 11.13
CA ASP A 134 7.06 -5.25 12.08
C ASP A 134 8.25 -4.35 11.67
N GLY A 135 7.92 -3.15 11.17
CA GLY A 135 8.89 -2.15 10.76
C GLY A 135 9.66 -2.44 9.46
N LEU A 136 9.29 -3.50 8.72
CA LEU A 136 9.85 -3.86 7.42
C LEU A 136 8.81 -3.75 6.31
N THR A 137 9.22 -3.25 5.15
CA THR A 137 8.40 -3.18 3.94
C THR A 137 8.19 -4.55 3.29
N ALA A 138 7.24 -4.65 2.36
CA ALA A 138 6.99 -5.88 1.61
C ALA A 138 8.26 -6.37 0.87
N ALA A 139 9.05 -5.46 0.30
CA ALA A 139 10.28 -5.81 -0.38
C ALA A 139 11.36 -6.35 0.57
N GLU A 140 11.52 -5.71 1.73
CA GLU A 140 12.45 -6.18 2.76
C GLU A 140 12.07 -7.55 3.29
N HIS A 141 10.77 -7.83 3.47
CA HIS A 141 10.31 -9.18 3.80
C HIS A 141 10.68 -10.19 2.71
N VAL A 142 10.58 -9.86 1.42
CA VAL A 142 11.03 -10.79 0.36
C VAL A 142 12.54 -11.02 0.43
N ILE A 143 13.33 -9.96 0.64
CA ILE A 143 14.80 -10.05 0.74
C ILE A 143 15.23 -10.91 1.93
N ASP A 144 14.56 -10.75 3.07
CA ASP A 144 14.84 -11.46 4.31
C ASP A 144 14.12 -12.82 4.42
N ALA A 145 13.47 -13.26 3.35
CA ALA A 145 12.63 -14.46 3.31
C ALA A 145 11.54 -14.49 4.39
N GLY A 146 11.05 -13.31 4.79
CA GLY A 146 9.92 -13.10 5.70
C GLY A 146 10.18 -13.57 7.13
N ARG A 147 11.42 -13.48 7.65
CA ARG A 147 11.72 -14.00 9.00
C ARG A 147 10.88 -13.39 10.12
N ALA A 148 10.43 -12.15 9.95
CA ALA A 148 9.54 -11.47 10.89
C ALA A 148 8.04 -11.78 10.64
N ILE A 149 7.71 -12.71 9.74
CA ILE A 149 6.33 -13.13 9.45
C ILE A 149 6.15 -14.58 9.84
N GLY A 150 5.38 -14.82 10.91
CA GLY A 150 4.96 -16.15 11.34
C GLY A 150 6.12 -17.15 11.42
N ARG A 151 5.86 -18.39 10.99
CA ARG A 151 6.85 -19.48 11.04
C ARG A 151 7.18 -20.06 9.67
N HIS A 152 8.18 -20.93 9.63
CA HIS A 152 8.48 -21.74 8.44
C HIS A 152 7.48 -22.89 8.29
N PRO A 153 7.14 -23.31 7.06
CA PRO A 153 6.35 -24.50 6.83
C PRO A 153 7.12 -25.76 7.27
N ALA A 154 6.39 -26.80 7.68
CA ALA A 154 6.97 -28.07 8.11
C ALA A 154 7.86 -28.73 7.03
N ARG A 155 7.56 -28.49 5.75
CA ARG A 155 8.35 -28.99 4.62
C ARG A 155 9.01 -27.84 3.88
N ARG A 156 10.32 -27.92 3.68
CA ARG A 156 11.08 -26.97 2.85
C ARG A 156 10.54 -26.96 1.41
N LYS A 157 10.38 -25.76 0.85
CA LYS A 157 9.90 -25.53 -0.52
C LYS A 157 10.95 -24.78 -1.36
N LYS A 158 10.73 -24.73 -2.67
CA LYS A 158 11.64 -24.08 -3.64
C LYS A 158 11.76 -22.56 -3.43
N TYR A 159 10.71 -21.92 -2.92
CA TYR A 159 10.65 -20.48 -2.66
C TYR A 159 10.34 -20.24 -1.19
N ALA A 160 10.61 -19.02 -0.71
CA ALA A 160 10.31 -18.63 0.65
C ALA A 160 8.80 -18.69 0.87
N ILE A 161 8.40 -19.47 1.89
CA ILE A 161 7.02 -19.56 2.35
C ILE A 161 7.00 -19.31 3.85
N ARG A 162 6.01 -18.56 4.30
CA ARG A 162 5.69 -18.34 5.71
C ARG A 162 4.26 -18.75 6.01
N GLU A 163 4.05 -19.17 7.25
CA GLU A 163 2.76 -19.60 7.75
C GLU A 163 2.35 -18.68 8.89
N VAL A 164 1.12 -18.16 8.81
CA VAL A 164 0.48 -17.38 9.87
C VAL A 164 -0.63 -18.21 10.51
N ARG A 165 -1.04 -17.84 11.73
CA ARG A 165 -1.93 -18.68 12.54
C ARG A 165 -3.39 -18.58 12.14
N SER A 166 -3.80 -17.46 11.54
CA SER A 166 -5.20 -17.21 11.23
C SER A 166 -5.39 -16.33 10.00
N VAL A 167 -6.62 -16.31 9.48
CA VAL A 167 -7.01 -15.44 8.36
C VAL A 167 -6.92 -13.98 8.77
N GLU A 168 -7.28 -13.65 10.01
CA GLU A 168 -7.24 -12.27 10.52
C GLU A 168 -5.80 -11.73 10.58
N GLU A 169 -4.82 -12.57 10.96
CA GLU A 169 -3.41 -12.18 10.90
C GLU A 169 -2.95 -11.95 9.46
N LEU A 170 -3.38 -12.83 8.53
CA LEU A 170 -3.09 -12.67 7.11
C LEU A 170 -3.69 -11.36 6.56
N ASP A 171 -4.94 -11.05 6.89
CA ASP A 171 -5.63 -9.84 6.45
C ASP A 171 -4.94 -8.58 6.97
N ALA A 172 -4.61 -8.56 8.27
CA ALA A 172 -3.86 -7.46 8.88
C ALA A 172 -2.49 -7.25 8.20
N LEU A 173 -1.82 -8.34 7.84
CA LEU A 173 -0.54 -8.28 7.14
C LEU A 173 -0.69 -7.75 5.72
N PHE A 174 -1.74 -8.15 5.00
CA PHE A 174 -2.03 -7.61 3.66
C PHE A 174 -2.32 -6.11 3.71
N ASP A 175 -3.20 -5.68 4.62
CA ASP A 175 -3.56 -4.27 4.77
C ASP A 175 -2.32 -3.43 5.12
N ALA A 176 -1.52 -3.90 6.08
CA ALA A 176 -0.30 -3.22 6.50
C ALA A 176 0.73 -3.12 5.37
N LEU A 177 0.97 -4.19 4.60
CA LEU A 177 1.99 -4.20 3.54
C LEU A 177 1.54 -3.55 2.23
N SER A 178 0.24 -3.50 1.96
CA SER A 178 -0.32 -2.95 0.72
C SER A 178 -0.58 -1.44 0.78
N SER A 179 -0.45 -0.82 1.95
CA SER A 179 -0.58 0.62 2.12
C SER A 179 0.36 1.38 1.18
N GLY A 180 -0.16 2.47 0.58
CA GLY A 180 0.56 3.29 -0.39
C GLY A 180 0.65 2.70 -1.81
N GLY A 181 0.05 1.53 -2.06
CA GLY A 181 0.06 0.91 -3.38
C GLY A 181 -1.17 1.19 -4.25
N GLU A 182 -0.99 1.06 -5.56
CA GLU A 182 -2.04 1.15 -6.57
C GLU A 182 -2.75 -0.20 -6.73
N ARG A 183 -4.09 -0.23 -6.61
CA ARG A 183 -4.87 -1.44 -6.88
C ARG A 183 -4.84 -1.78 -8.36
N LEU A 184 -4.46 -3.02 -8.66
CA LEU A 184 -4.49 -3.58 -10.00
C LEU A 184 -5.81 -4.32 -10.24
N HIS A 185 -6.50 -3.98 -11.32
CA HIS A 185 -7.66 -4.71 -11.77
C HIS A 185 -7.24 -5.85 -12.71
N ASP A 186 -7.24 -7.09 -12.19
CA ASP A 186 -6.99 -8.30 -12.97
C ASP A 186 -8.24 -9.18 -12.92
N ALA A 187 -9.00 -9.21 -14.01
CA ALA A 187 -10.24 -9.98 -14.13
C ALA A 187 -10.04 -11.49 -13.93
N THR A 188 -8.81 -12.00 -14.11
CA THR A 188 -8.50 -13.42 -13.95
C THR A 188 -8.02 -13.78 -12.55
N TYR A 189 -7.72 -12.78 -11.72
CA TYR A 189 -7.19 -12.99 -10.38
C TYR A 189 -8.34 -13.02 -9.36
N ALA A 190 -8.59 -14.20 -8.79
CA ALA A 190 -9.56 -14.37 -7.72
C ALA A 190 -9.05 -13.76 -6.40
N GLY A 191 -9.13 -12.44 -6.29
CA GLY A 191 -8.69 -11.67 -5.13
C GLY A 191 -8.33 -10.23 -5.47
N SER A 192 -7.45 -9.63 -4.66
CA SER A 192 -6.96 -8.26 -4.85
C SER A 192 -5.48 -8.28 -5.19
N SER A 193 -5.02 -7.36 -6.04
CA SER A 193 -3.60 -7.14 -6.26
C SER A 193 -3.27 -5.66 -6.16
N VAL A 194 -2.10 -5.36 -5.63
CA VAL A 194 -1.59 -4.02 -5.38
C VAL A 194 -0.16 -3.93 -5.94
N LEU A 195 0.16 -2.83 -6.61
CA LEU A 195 1.50 -2.47 -7.06
C LEU A 195 2.02 -1.32 -6.20
N LEU A 196 3.11 -1.56 -5.48
CA LEU A 196 3.78 -0.54 -4.69
C LEU A 196 4.67 0.36 -5.57
N PRO A 197 5.01 1.59 -5.12
CA PRO A 197 5.86 2.53 -5.86
C PRO A 197 7.25 1.98 -6.23
N ASP A 198 7.78 1.04 -5.44
CA ASP A 198 9.06 0.37 -5.70
C ASP A 198 8.97 -0.77 -6.74
N GLY A 199 7.79 -0.98 -7.33
CA GLY A 199 7.51 -2.04 -8.28
C GLY A 199 7.19 -3.40 -7.65
N THR A 200 7.16 -3.48 -6.31
CA THR A 200 6.75 -4.69 -5.60
C THR A 200 5.26 -4.93 -5.83
N ARG A 201 4.89 -6.12 -6.30
CA ARG A 201 3.50 -6.54 -6.44
C ARG A 201 3.11 -7.41 -5.24
N ILE A 202 1.98 -7.08 -4.63
CA ILE A 202 1.34 -7.86 -3.56
C ILE A 202 0.01 -8.39 -4.10
N GLY A 203 -0.25 -9.68 -3.96
CA GLY A 203 -1.50 -10.30 -4.35
C GLY A 203 -2.14 -10.99 -3.16
N TYR A 204 -3.35 -10.59 -2.77
CA TYR A 204 -4.20 -11.32 -1.83
C TYR A 204 -5.14 -12.23 -2.61
N ARG A 205 -5.03 -13.53 -2.42
CA ARG A 205 -5.87 -14.52 -3.11
C ARG A 205 -6.88 -15.09 -2.13
N THR A 206 -8.16 -15.05 -2.47
CA THR A 206 -9.23 -15.57 -1.60
C THR A 206 -9.29 -17.10 -1.58
N LYS A 207 -8.81 -17.75 -2.64
CA LYS A 207 -8.70 -19.21 -2.74
C LYS A 207 -7.47 -19.62 -3.53
N SER A 208 -6.71 -20.60 -3.01
CA SER A 208 -5.64 -21.25 -3.76
C SER A 208 -6.18 -22.47 -4.51
N LYS A 209 -5.46 -22.93 -5.55
CA LYS A 209 -5.79 -24.21 -6.22
C LYS A 209 -5.67 -25.42 -5.29
N THR A 210 -4.87 -25.29 -4.23
CA THR A 210 -4.48 -26.39 -3.34
C THR A 210 -4.99 -26.24 -1.92
N THR A 211 -5.45 -25.05 -1.53
CA THR A 211 -5.92 -24.74 -0.17
C THR A 211 -7.16 -23.86 -0.27
N VAL A 212 -8.14 -24.12 0.60
CA VAL A 212 -9.37 -23.31 0.68
C VAL A 212 -9.06 -21.93 1.28
N GLU A 213 -8.04 -21.86 2.13
CA GLU A 213 -7.63 -20.67 2.85
C GLU A 213 -6.94 -19.62 1.95
N PRO A 214 -7.07 -18.33 2.29
CA PRO A 214 -6.46 -17.24 1.55
C PRO A 214 -4.93 -17.26 1.65
N THR A 215 -4.29 -16.60 0.68
CA THR A 215 -2.83 -16.49 0.64
C THR A 215 -2.39 -15.12 0.15
N ILE A 216 -1.24 -14.64 0.64
CA ILE A 216 -0.55 -13.48 0.10
C ILE A 216 0.64 -13.94 -0.73
N ASP A 217 0.76 -13.41 -1.95
CA ASP A 217 1.93 -13.57 -2.81
C ASP A 217 2.59 -12.20 -2.98
N ILE A 218 3.84 -12.06 -2.54
CA ILE A 218 4.66 -10.84 -2.73
C ILE A 218 5.72 -11.14 -3.77
N LYS A 219 5.84 -10.28 -4.79
CA LYS A 219 6.78 -10.45 -5.90
C LYS A 219 7.54 -9.15 -6.17
N LEU A 220 8.86 -9.26 -6.15
CA LEU A 220 9.76 -8.17 -6.53
C LEU A 220 9.90 -8.06 -8.06
N PRO A 221 10.33 -6.89 -8.59
CA PRO A 221 10.63 -6.72 -10.01
C PRO A 221 11.63 -7.76 -10.56
N ASP A 222 12.61 -8.15 -9.75
CA ASP A 222 13.64 -9.14 -10.08
C ASP A 222 13.16 -10.61 -9.99
N GLN A 223 11.85 -10.83 -9.86
CA GLN A 223 11.18 -12.14 -9.79
C GLN A 223 11.39 -12.91 -8.47
N ARG A 224 12.13 -12.39 -7.49
CA ARG A 224 12.10 -12.97 -6.13
C ARG A 224 10.69 -12.86 -5.56
N ARG A 225 10.32 -13.83 -4.74
CA ARG A 225 8.96 -13.92 -4.20
C ARG A 225 8.90 -14.52 -2.81
N LEU A 226 7.92 -14.08 -2.05
CA LEU A 226 7.52 -14.61 -0.75
C LEU A 226 6.03 -14.99 -0.83
N LYS A 227 5.70 -16.19 -0.36
CA LYS A 227 4.30 -16.62 -0.20
C LYS A 227 3.97 -16.74 1.28
N ILE A 228 2.78 -16.29 1.67
CA ILE A 228 2.28 -16.38 3.03
C ILE A 228 0.91 -17.05 2.96
N HIS A 229 0.68 -18.07 3.79
CA HIS A 229 -0.60 -18.76 3.87
C HIS A 229 -0.99 -19.00 5.33
N VAL A 230 -2.28 -19.21 5.55
CA VAL A 230 -2.79 -19.65 6.85
C VAL A 230 -2.46 -21.14 7.03
N ASN A 231 -2.00 -21.50 8.22
CA ASN A 231 -1.92 -22.89 8.64
C ASN A 231 -2.16 -22.93 10.14
N THR A 232 -3.29 -23.45 10.57
CA THR A 232 -3.65 -23.56 11.99
C THR A 232 -3.04 -24.79 12.68
N GLU A 233 -2.55 -25.78 11.92
CA GLU A 233 -2.08 -27.05 12.46
C GLU A 233 -0.80 -26.85 13.29
N GLY A 234 -0.77 -27.37 14.52
CA GLY A 234 0.44 -27.36 15.35
C GLY A 234 0.87 -25.98 15.83
N TRP A 235 -0.02 -25.00 15.80
CA TRP A 235 0.08 -23.87 16.72
C TRP A 235 -0.45 -24.37 18.06
N ILE A 236 0.42 -24.38 19.08
CA ILE A 236 -0.03 -24.64 20.44
C ILE A 236 -0.74 -23.36 20.86
N ASP A 237 -2.04 -23.44 21.10
CA ASP A 237 -2.76 -22.32 21.70
C ASP A 237 -2.13 -22.09 23.08
N ASP A 238 -1.36 -21.00 23.23
CA ASP A 238 -0.89 -20.52 24.55
C ASP A 238 -2.05 -19.98 25.41
N ALA A 239 -3.29 -20.44 25.16
CA ALA A 239 -4.46 -20.16 25.97
C ALA A 239 -4.44 -21.03 27.23
N GLY A 240 -3.52 -20.70 28.13
CA GLY A 240 -3.61 -20.99 29.56
C GLY A 240 -4.46 -19.94 30.27
#